data_AF-A0A318KRH1-F1
#
_entry.id   AF-A0A318KRH1-F1
#
_cell.length_a   1.000
_cell.length_b   1.000
_cell.length_c   1.000
_cell.angle_alpha   90.00
_cell.angle_beta   90.00
_cell.angle_gamma   90.00
#
_symmetry.space_group_name_H-M   'P 1'
#
loop_
_entity.id
_entity.type
_entity.pdbx_description
1 polymer ?
#
loop_
_entity_poly.entity_id
_entity_poly.type
_entity_poly.pdbx_seq_one_letter_code
_entity_poly.pdbx_strand_id
1 'polypeptide(L)'
;MSSRQAAVINGLLAENIGKNEIVRQNEARAIDAEQRAWDAEHRARMNERAVETAEILRSKIAKMQYEERQQAIARSKLIDEKAELEIQNEFYRKLLSRPMKEIADASGDFKKTYEEQQMLLADWILTQKAYRETAMKLGMELGKTPEQVREMGIGNINAVLENKTQFGSDASTDPTLSSHAAAILAIRKKNGKA
;
A
#
# COMPACT_ATOMS: atom_id res chain seq x y z
N MET A 1 -92.37 9.13 73.21
CA MET A 1 -91.01 8.56 73.31
C MET A 1 -90.36 9.07 74.59
N SER A 2 -89.71 8.21 75.39
CA SER A 2 -89.04 8.61 76.65
C SER A 2 -87.69 9.28 76.35
N SER A 3 -87.32 10.33 77.08
CA SER A 3 -86.06 11.08 76.94
C SER A 3 -84.81 10.18 76.97
N ARG A 4 -84.91 9.05 77.68
CA ARG A 4 -83.84 8.03 77.75
C ARG A 4 -83.68 7.22 76.46
N GLN A 5 -84.77 6.95 75.75
CA GLN A 5 -84.74 6.28 74.44
C GLN A 5 -84.13 7.19 73.37
N ALA A 6 -84.45 8.49 73.39
CA ALA A 6 -83.88 9.47 72.46
C ALA A 6 -82.36 9.63 72.64
N ALA A 7 -81.86 9.65 73.88
CA ALA A 7 -80.43 9.73 74.16
C ALA A 7 -79.66 8.49 73.68
N VAL A 8 -80.22 7.29 73.85
CA VAL A 8 -79.60 6.04 73.36
C VAL A 8 -79.57 6.00 71.82
N ILE A 9 -80.66 6.40 71.16
CA ILE A 9 -80.73 6.47 69.69
C ILE A 9 -79.71 7.49 69.15
N ASN A 10 -79.60 8.68 69.77
CA ASN A 10 -78.64 9.70 69.36
C ASN A 10 -77.18 9.26 69.60
N GLY A 11 -76.91 8.53 70.68
CA GLY A 11 -75.59 7.94 70.95
C GLY A 11 -75.19 6.90 69.90
N LEU A 12 -76.10 5.98 69.57
CA LEU A 12 -75.90 4.97 68.52
C LEU A 12 -75.74 5.59 67.12
N LEU A 13 -76.46 6.68 66.83
CA LEU A 13 -76.31 7.44 65.58
C LEU A 13 -74.93 8.12 65.50
N ALA A 14 -74.49 8.79 66.56
CA ALA A 14 -73.17 9.42 66.59
C ALA A 14 -72.03 8.40 66.48
N GLU A 15 -72.15 7.25 67.13
CA GLU A 15 -71.19 6.15 67.02
C GLU A 15 -71.14 5.57 65.61
N ASN A 16 -72.29 5.33 64.97
CA ASN A 16 -72.35 4.87 63.59
C ASN A 16 -71.78 5.89 62.59
N ILE A 17 -72.03 7.18 62.80
CA ILE A 17 -71.45 8.26 61.99
C ILE A 17 -69.92 8.27 62.15
N GLY A 18 -69.40 8.18 63.37
CA GLY A 18 -67.97 8.12 63.64
C GLY A 18 -67.30 6.89 63.03
N LYS A 19 -67.93 5.71 63.14
CA LYS A 19 -67.47 4.47 62.49
C LYS A 19 -67.46 4.59 60.97
N ASN A 20 -68.51 5.15 60.37
CA ASN A 20 -68.57 5.40 58.92
C ASN A 20 -67.51 6.39 58.44
N GLU A 21 -67.16 7.40 59.25
CA GLU A 21 -66.08 8.34 58.94
C GLU A 21 -64.70 7.67 59.00
N ILE A 22 -64.45 6.83 60.01
CA ILE A 22 -63.20 6.07 60.12
C ILE A 22 -63.05 5.10 58.93
N VAL A 23 -64.14 4.44 58.52
CA VAL A 23 -64.14 3.56 57.34
C VAL A 23 -63.78 4.35 56.08
N ARG A 24 -64.43 5.50 55.84
CA ARG A 24 -64.12 6.36 54.67
C ARG A 24 -62.69 6.87 54.66
N GLN A 25 -62.14 7.26 55.81
CA GLN A 25 -60.74 7.70 55.92
C GLN A 25 -59.76 6.56 55.67
N ASN A 26 -60.07 5.35 56.15
CA ASN A 26 -59.26 4.17 55.89
C ASN A 26 -59.32 3.75 54.41
N GLU A 27 -60.49 3.82 53.77
CA GLU A 27 -60.65 3.59 52.33
C GLU A 27 -59.86 4.62 51.50
N ALA A 28 -59.95 5.90 51.84
CA ALA A 28 -59.18 6.95 51.17
C ALA A 28 -57.66 6.73 51.31
N ARG A 29 -57.19 6.36 52.52
CA ARG A 29 -55.79 6.03 52.75
C ARG A 29 -55.34 4.77 52.01
N ALA A 30 -56.21 3.77 51.88
CA ALA A 30 -55.93 2.55 51.11
C ALA A 30 -55.79 2.87 49.62
N ILE A 31 -56.71 3.65 49.05
CA ILE A 31 -56.66 4.09 47.64
C ILE A 31 -55.40 4.91 47.37
N ASP A 32 -55.07 5.85 48.25
CA ASP A 32 -53.84 6.64 48.16
C ASP A 32 -52.57 5.79 48.24
N ALA A 33 -52.57 4.77 49.12
CA ALA A 33 -51.44 3.85 49.26
C ALA A 33 -51.28 2.98 48.01
N GLU A 34 -52.38 2.52 47.41
CA GLU A 34 -52.39 1.76 46.16
C GLU A 34 -51.88 2.60 44.98
N GLN A 35 -52.30 3.86 44.84
CA GLN A 35 -51.80 4.75 43.81
C GLN A 35 -50.29 5.00 43.95
N ARG A 36 -49.82 5.27 45.18
CA ARG A 36 -48.38 5.43 45.44
C ARG A 36 -47.59 4.16 45.15
N ALA A 37 -48.14 2.99 45.47
CA ALA A 37 -47.51 1.71 45.17
C ALA A 37 -47.43 1.47 43.66
N TRP A 38 -48.52 1.75 42.92
CA TRP A 38 -48.56 1.64 41.47
C TRP A 38 -47.57 2.58 40.77
N ASP A 39 -47.48 3.85 41.21
CA ASP A 39 -46.50 4.82 40.70
C ASP A 39 -45.06 4.42 41.04
N ALA A 40 -44.83 3.85 42.22
CA ALA A 40 -43.53 3.33 42.62
C ALA A 40 -43.14 2.12 41.75
N GLU A 41 -44.06 1.20 41.49
CA GLU A 41 -43.83 0.02 40.64
C GLU A 41 -43.60 0.43 39.18
N HIS A 42 -44.37 1.38 38.66
CA HIS A 42 -44.17 1.90 37.30
C HIS A 42 -42.78 2.55 37.16
N ARG A 43 -42.37 3.39 38.12
CA ARG A 43 -41.03 4.00 38.12
C ARG A 43 -39.92 2.97 38.27
N ALA A 44 -40.11 1.96 39.12
CA ALA A 44 -39.14 0.87 39.27
C ALA A 44 -38.92 0.11 37.95
N ARG A 45 -40.00 -0.26 37.25
CA ARG A 45 -39.93 -0.90 35.93
C ARG A 45 -39.26 -0.04 34.87
N MET A 46 -39.51 1.27 34.88
CA MET A 46 -38.86 2.20 33.96
C MET A 46 -37.37 2.35 34.26
N ASN A 47 -36.99 2.43 35.54
CA ASN A 47 -35.59 2.46 35.95
C ASN A 47 -34.86 1.17 35.60
N GLU A 48 -35.48 0.01 35.79
CA GLU A 48 -34.91 -1.29 35.42
C GLU A 48 -34.59 -1.36 33.93
N ARG A 49 -35.55 -0.99 33.06
CA ARG A 49 -35.32 -0.89 31.61
C ARG A 49 -34.23 0.12 31.24
N ALA A 50 -34.16 1.25 31.94
CA ALA A 50 -33.12 2.25 31.72
C ALA A 50 -31.72 1.71 32.11
N VAL A 51 -31.63 0.90 33.16
CA VAL A 51 -30.39 0.24 33.57
C VAL A 51 -29.97 -0.83 32.56
N GLU A 52 -30.88 -1.69 32.13
CA GLU A 52 -30.61 -2.72 31.11
C GLU A 52 -30.11 -2.09 29.81
N THR A 53 -30.78 -1.04 29.33
CA THR A 53 -30.36 -0.34 28.11
C THR A 53 -29.01 0.35 28.28
N ALA A 54 -28.73 0.95 29.44
CA ALA A 54 -27.43 1.53 29.74
C ALA A 54 -26.32 0.48 29.77
N GLU A 55 -26.58 -0.72 30.29
CA GLU A 55 -25.60 -1.81 30.31
C GLU A 55 -25.28 -2.34 28.91
N ILE A 56 -26.31 -2.53 28.08
CA ILE A 56 -26.14 -2.88 26.67
C ILE A 56 -25.29 -1.83 25.95
N LEU A 57 -25.59 -0.54 26.12
CA LEU A 57 -24.80 0.53 25.51
C LEU A 57 -23.35 0.56 25.99
N ARG A 58 -23.11 0.35 27.29
CA ARG A 58 -21.74 0.25 27.84
C ARG A 58 -20.96 -0.91 27.20
N SER A 59 -21.57 -2.08 27.07
CA SER A 59 -20.93 -3.23 26.43
C SER A 59 -20.57 -2.96 24.97
N LYS A 60 -21.48 -2.28 24.23
CA LYS A 60 -21.25 -1.90 22.84
C LYS A 60 -20.13 -0.88 22.70
N ILE A 61 -20.08 0.12 23.58
CA ILE A 61 -19.00 1.12 23.61
C ILE A 61 -17.65 0.43 23.90
N ALA A 62 -17.60 -0.47 24.88
CA ALA A 62 -16.38 -1.22 25.20
C ALA A 62 -15.88 -2.04 24.01
N LYS A 63 -16.80 -2.71 23.29
CA LYS A 63 -16.45 -3.45 22.07
C LYS A 63 -15.93 -2.54 20.96
N MET A 64 -16.59 -1.41 20.69
CA MET A 64 -16.13 -0.45 19.68
C MET A 64 -14.75 0.13 20.02
N GLN A 65 -14.53 0.51 21.28
CA GLN A 65 -13.22 1.02 21.74
C GLN A 65 -12.12 -0.04 21.59
N TYR A 66 -12.44 -1.31 21.84
CA TYR A 66 -11.49 -2.40 21.62
C TYR A 66 -11.14 -2.54 20.13
N GLU A 67 -12.14 -2.54 19.25
CA GLU A 67 -11.96 -2.62 17.80
C GLU A 67 -11.15 -1.43 17.25
N GLU A 68 -11.44 -0.20 17.70
CA GLU A 68 -10.68 1.00 17.34
C GLU A 68 -9.22 0.90 17.75
N ARG A 69 -8.93 0.40 18.96
CA ARG A 69 -7.54 0.19 19.42
C ARG A 69 -6.82 -0.84 18.55
N GLN A 70 -7.48 -1.95 18.20
CA GLN A 70 -6.87 -2.95 17.33
C GLN A 70 -6.60 -2.39 15.92
N GLN A 71 -7.55 -1.61 15.38
CA GLN A 71 -7.36 -0.93 14.10
C GLN A 71 -6.23 0.09 14.14
N ALA A 72 -6.09 0.86 15.22
CA ALA A 72 -5.01 1.83 15.38
C ALA A 72 -3.64 1.14 15.41
N ILE A 73 -3.52 0.01 16.12
CA ILE A 73 -2.29 -0.80 16.16
C ILE A 73 -1.97 -1.35 14.77
N ALA A 74 -2.96 -1.92 14.07
CA ALA A 74 -2.77 -2.45 12.72
C ALA A 74 -2.36 -1.36 11.73
N ARG A 75 -2.99 -0.18 11.80
CA ARG A 75 -2.62 0.97 10.96
C ARG A 75 -1.20 1.45 11.23
N SER A 76 -0.77 1.51 12.49
CA SER A 76 0.61 1.89 12.83
C SER A 76 1.61 0.95 12.17
N LYS A 77 1.41 -0.37 12.30
CA LYS A 77 2.28 -1.37 11.68
C LYS A 77 2.37 -1.22 10.17
N LEU A 78 1.22 -0.97 9.52
CA LEU A 78 1.17 -0.75 8.07
C LEU A 78 1.87 0.54 7.64
N ILE A 79 1.83 1.59 8.47
CA ILE A 79 2.55 2.84 8.19
C ILE A 79 4.05 2.60 8.28
N ASP A 80 4.52 1.88 9.30
CA ASP A 80 5.94 1.55 9.48
C ASP A 80 6.46 0.70 8.32
N GLU A 81 5.76 -0.39 7.98
CA GLU A 81 6.12 -1.26 6.85
C GLU A 81 6.12 -0.49 5.52
N LYS A 82 5.12 0.38 5.29
CA LYS A 82 5.08 1.22 4.11
C LYS A 82 6.30 2.15 4.02
N ALA A 83 6.70 2.77 5.12
CA ALA A 83 7.86 3.64 5.15
C ALA A 83 9.16 2.89 4.83
N GLU A 84 9.34 1.67 5.38
CA GLU A 84 10.47 0.81 5.07
C GLU A 84 10.52 0.44 3.57
N LEU A 85 9.38 0.07 3.00
CA LEU A 85 9.27 -0.26 1.57
C LEU A 85 9.56 0.95 0.68
N GLU A 86 9.11 2.14 1.06
CA GLU A 86 9.39 3.38 0.32
C GLU A 86 10.89 3.69 0.31
N ILE A 87 11.58 3.55 1.45
CA ILE A 87 13.03 3.71 1.56
C ILE A 87 13.77 2.70 0.68
N GLN A 88 13.38 1.43 0.73
CA GLN A 88 13.97 0.39 -0.12
C GLN A 88 13.75 0.67 -1.60
N ASN A 89 12.53 1.10 -1.98
CA ASN A 89 12.21 1.42 -3.36
C ASN A 89 13.06 2.59 -3.88
N GLU A 90 13.24 3.64 -3.07
CA GLU A 90 14.09 4.77 -3.42
C GLU A 90 15.55 4.34 -3.58
N PHE A 91 16.06 3.49 -2.67
CA PHE A 91 17.41 2.94 -2.77
C PHE A 91 17.60 2.18 -4.09
N TYR A 92 16.72 1.24 -4.42
CA TYR A 92 16.83 0.48 -5.67
C TYR A 92 16.71 1.35 -6.92
N ARG A 93 15.83 2.35 -6.93
CA ARG A 93 15.73 3.33 -8.04
C ARG A 93 17.05 4.08 -8.24
N LYS A 94 17.68 4.52 -7.15
CA LYS A 94 18.99 5.20 -7.19
C LYS A 94 20.13 4.27 -7.59
N LEU A 95 20.09 3.00 -7.20
CA LEU A 95 21.10 2.04 -7.58
C LEU A 95 21.01 1.73 -9.08
N LEU A 96 19.80 1.43 -9.57
CA LEU A 96 19.56 1.05 -10.98
C LEU A 96 19.78 2.19 -11.97
N SER A 97 19.89 3.45 -11.52
CA SER A 97 20.25 4.58 -12.38
C SER A 97 21.76 4.82 -12.52
N ARG A 98 22.59 4.08 -11.77
CA ARG A 98 24.05 4.22 -11.82
C ARG A 98 24.68 3.46 -12.99
N PRO A 99 25.94 3.77 -13.35
CA PRO A 99 26.70 2.96 -14.28
C PRO A 99 26.75 1.48 -13.88
N MET A 100 26.71 0.57 -14.85
CA MET A 100 26.66 -0.89 -14.60
C MET A 100 27.79 -1.38 -13.69
N LYS A 101 28.98 -0.79 -13.79
CA LYS A 101 30.11 -1.12 -12.90
C LYS A 101 29.79 -0.85 -11.43
N GLU A 102 29.18 0.30 -11.12
CA GLU A 102 28.81 0.66 -9.76
C GLU A 102 27.67 -0.22 -9.22
N ILE A 103 26.77 -0.68 -10.10
CA ILE A 103 25.72 -1.64 -9.74
C ILE A 103 26.34 -3.01 -9.41
N ALA A 104 27.31 -3.46 -10.22
CA ALA A 104 28.05 -4.70 -10.00
C ALA A 104 28.83 -4.68 -8.68
N ASP A 105 29.43 -3.56 -8.31
CA ASP A 105 30.14 -3.44 -7.04
C ASP A 105 29.19 -3.54 -5.82
N ALA A 106 27.90 -3.21 -5.98
CA ALA A 106 26.89 -3.26 -4.93
C ALA A 106 26.09 -4.58 -4.87
N SER A 107 26.04 -5.37 -5.95
CA SER A 107 25.24 -6.60 -6.05
C SER A 107 26.05 -7.75 -6.65
N GLY A 108 26.29 -8.80 -5.85
CA GLY A 108 27.09 -9.96 -6.25
C GLY A 108 26.53 -10.72 -7.46
N ASP A 109 25.21 -10.92 -7.52
CA ASP A 109 24.57 -11.62 -8.65
C ASP A 109 24.67 -10.82 -9.95
N PHE A 110 24.49 -9.50 -9.86
CA PHE A 110 24.67 -8.61 -11.01
C PHE A 110 26.14 -8.54 -11.43
N LYS A 111 27.08 -8.60 -10.48
CA LYS A 111 28.51 -8.59 -10.76
C LYS A 111 28.92 -9.71 -11.70
N LYS A 112 28.41 -10.91 -11.47
CA LYS A 112 28.73 -12.08 -12.29
C LYS A 112 28.34 -11.87 -13.76
N THR A 113 27.12 -11.42 -14.01
CA THR A 113 26.64 -11.17 -15.39
C THR A 113 27.36 -9.98 -16.03
N TYR A 114 27.67 -8.95 -15.24
CA TYR A 114 28.48 -7.82 -15.70
C TYR A 114 29.88 -8.26 -16.13
N GLU A 115 30.57 -9.08 -15.33
CA GLU A 115 31.90 -9.60 -15.66
C GLU A 115 31.91 -10.50 -16.90
N GLU A 116 30.89 -11.35 -17.07
CA GLU A 116 30.71 -12.15 -18.29
C GLU A 116 30.56 -11.25 -19.53
N GLN A 117 29.76 -10.18 -19.44
CA GLN A 117 29.64 -9.20 -20.52
C GLN A 117 30.94 -8.44 -20.80
N GLN A 118 31.69 -8.07 -19.75
CA GLN A 118 33.01 -7.45 -19.93
C GLN A 118 34.00 -8.39 -20.62
N MET A 119 33.95 -9.69 -20.32
CA MET A 119 34.79 -10.68 -20.97
C MET A 119 34.46 -10.83 -22.46
N LEU A 120 33.17 -10.87 -22.82
CA LEU A 120 32.74 -10.87 -24.22
C LEU A 120 33.21 -9.61 -24.97
N LEU A 121 33.11 -8.44 -24.34
CA LEU A 121 33.60 -7.20 -24.92
C LEU A 121 35.13 -7.22 -25.10
N ALA A 122 35.86 -7.75 -24.11
CA ALA A 122 37.31 -7.88 -24.18
C ALA A 122 37.75 -8.82 -25.32
N ASP A 123 37.07 -9.95 -25.49
CA ASP A 123 37.31 -10.91 -26.58
C ASP A 123 37.00 -10.29 -27.97
N TRP A 124 35.91 -9.53 -28.09
CA TRP A 124 35.61 -8.79 -29.30
C TRP A 124 36.71 -7.76 -29.63
N ILE A 125 37.17 -6.98 -28.64
CA ILE A 125 38.28 -6.02 -28.82
C ILE A 125 39.55 -6.74 -29.26
N LEU A 126 39.88 -7.88 -28.64
CA LEU A 126 41.02 -8.71 -29.01
C LEU A 126 40.94 -9.15 -30.47
N THR A 127 39.77 -9.65 -30.89
CA THR A 127 39.50 -10.09 -32.26
C THR A 127 39.62 -8.93 -33.26
N GLN A 128 39.08 -7.75 -32.95
CA GLN A 128 39.25 -6.56 -33.79
C GLN A 128 40.72 -6.14 -33.93
N LYS A 129 41.51 -6.25 -32.85
CA LYS A 129 42.96 -5.99 -32.90
C LYS A 129 43.69 -7.01 -33.76
N ALA A 130 43.34 -8.29 -33.65
CA ALA A 130 43.92 -9.36 -34.46
C ALA A 130 43.63 -9.17 -35.96
N TYR A 131 42.38 -8.87 -36.33
CA TYR A 131 42.03 -8.58 -37.72
C TYR A 131 42.76 -7.34 -38.25
N ARG A 132 42.90 -6.30 -37.42
CA ARG A 132 43.67 -5.10 -37.79
C ARG A 132 45.14 -5.45 -38.06
N GLU A 133 45.76 -6.25 -37.19
CA GLU A 133 47.13 -6.70 -37.37
C GLU A 133 47.29 -7.50 -38.69
N THR A 134 46.38 -8.42 -38.97
CA THR A 134 46.36 -9.19 -40.22
C THR A 134 46.20 -8.28 -41.45
N ALA A 135 45.28 -7.32 -41.41
CA ALA A 135 45.09 -6.36 -42.49
C ALA A 135 46.33 -5.49 -42.74
N MET A 136 47.05 -5.11 -41.68
CA MET A 136 48.31 -4.36 -41.81
C MET A 136 49.40 -5.20 -42.49
N LYS A 137 49.58 -6.47 -42.07
CA LYS A 137 50.55 -7.38 -42.70
C LYS A 137 50.28 -7.54 -44.20
N LEU A 138 49.04 -7.85 -44.57
CA LEU A 138 48.64 -7.98 -45.97
C LEU A 138 48.79 -6.66 -46.76
N GLY A 139 48.43 -5.53 -46.15
CA GLY A 139 48.59 -4.22 -46.76
C GLY A 139 50.06 -3.92 -47.08
N MET A 140 50.95 -4.21 -46.14
CA MET A 140 52.40 -4.04 -46.33
C MET A 140 52.95 -4.95 -47.43
N GLU A 141 52.51 -6.21 -47.51
CA GLU A 141 52.87 -7.12 -48.61
C GLU A 141 52.42 -6.59 -49.98
N LEU A 142 51.30 -5.86 -50.01
CA LEU A 142 50.78 -5.17 -51.20
C LEU A 142 51.38 -3.76 -51.41
N GLY A 143 52.41 -3.39 -50.65
CA GLY A 143 53.10 -2.09 -50.76
C GLY A 143 52.30 -0.90 -50.22
N LYS A 144 51.25 -1.13 -49.42
CA LYS A 144 50.45 -0.06 -48.79
C LYS A 144 51.05 0.38 -47.46
N THR A 145 50.86 1.65 -47.14
CA THR A 145 51.22 2.17 -45.81
C THR A 145 50.13 1.84 -44.78
N PRO A 146 50.46 1.83 -43.47
CA PRO A 146 49.47 1.64 -42.41
C PRO A 146 48.31 2.64 -42.45
N GLU A 147 48.58 3.88 -42.85
CA GLU A 147 47.60 4.95 -43.02
C GLU A 147 46.61 4.62 -44.13
N GLN A 148 47.09 4.17 -45.29
CA GLN A 148 46.24 3.76 -46.40
C GLN A 148 45.34 2.58 -46.03
N VAL A 149 45.88 1.59 -45.33
CA VAL A 149 45.09 0.43 -44.84
C VAL A 149 44.01 0.90 -43.87
N ARG A 150 44.32 1.85 -42.99
CA ARG A 150 43.36 2.43 -42.04
C ARG A 150 42.24 3.19 -42.75
N GLU A 151 42.58 4.01 -43.74
CA GLU A 151 41.60 4.76 -44.54
C GLU A 151 40.65 3.82 -45.30
N MET A 152 41.18 2.75 -45.90
CA MET A 152 40.38 1.71 -46.55
C MET A 152 39.39 1.07 -45.57
N GLY A 153 39.85 0.72 -44.36
CA GLY A 153 38.99 0.17 -43.32
C GLY A 153 37.87 1.13 -42.89
N ILE A 154 38.19 2.43 -42.73
CA ILE A 154 37.20 3.47 -42.38
C ILE A 154 36.17 3.64 -43.51
N GLY A 155 36.61 3.63 -44.77
CA GLY A 155 35.73 3.76 -45.94
C GLY A 155 34.70 2.62 -46.04
N ASN A 156 35.08 1.41 -45.60
CA ASN A 156 34.20 0.24 -45.65
C ASN A 156 33.07 0.27 -44.62
N ILE A 157 33.15 1.10 -43.57
CA ILE A 157 32.13 1.13 -42.50
C ILE A 157 30.74 1.46 -43.06
N ASN A 158 30.65 2.42 -43.98
CA ASN A 158 29.36 2.77 -44.58
C ASN A 158 28.86 1.66 -45.50
N ALA A 159 29.74 0.98 -46.24
CA ALA A 159 29.37 -0.16 -47.06
C ALA A 159 28.77 -1.30 -46.23
N VAL A 160 29.34 -1.58 -45.04
CA VAL A 160 28.78 -2.53 -44.07
C VAL A 160 27.38 -2.09 -43.62
N LEU A 161 27.24 -0.83 -43.17
CA LEU A 161 25.96 -0.30 -42.66
C LEU A 161 24.87 -0.21 -43.74
N GLU A 162 25.25 -0.02 -45.00
CA GLU A 162 24.34 0.06 -46.15
C GLU A 162 24.08 -1.30 -46.82
N ASN A 163 24.68 -2.38 -46.31
CA ASN A 163 24.63 -3.73 -46.90
C ASN A 163 25.08 -3.76 -48.37
N LYS A 164 26.22 -3.13 -48.65
CA LYS A 164 26.85 -3.02 -49.98
C LYS A 164 28.28 -3.55 -49.97
N THR A 165 28.61 -4.45 -49.06
CA THR A 165 29.96 -5.01 -49.00
C THR A 165 30.19 -6.00 -50.14
N GLN A 166 31.45 -6.14 -50.57
CA GLN A 166 31.80 -7.05 -51.67
C GLN A 166 31.92 -8.51 -51.23
N PHE A 167 32.17 -8.75 -49.94
CA PHE A 167 32.49 -10.06 -49.39
C PHE A 167 31.49 -10.54 -48.34
N GLY A 168 30.25 -10.03 -48.38
CA GLY A 168 29.15 -10.49 -47.52
C GLY A 168 29.30 -10.15 -46.04
N SER A 169 30.04 -9.09 -45.69
CA SER A 169 30.17 -8.57 -44.33
C SER A 169 29.12 -7.49 -44.03
N ASP A 170 27.91 -7.67 -44.55
CA ASP A 170 26.82 -6.70 -44.46
C ASP A 170 26.24 -6.65 -43.04
N ALA A 171 25.74 -5.48 -42.62
CA ALA A 171 25.12 -5.32 -41.30
C ALA A 171 23.91 -6.24 -41.08
N SER A 172 23.21 -6.62 -42.13
CA SER A 172 22.08 -7.57 -42.10
C SER A 172 22.48 -9.00 -41.70
N THR A 173 23.76 -9.35 -41.76
CA THR A 173 24.26 -10.70 -41.42
C THR A 173 24.40 -10.93 -39.92
N ASP A 174 24.40 -9.86 -39.11
CA ASP A 174 24.41 -9.93 -37.65
C ASP A 174 23.12 -9.29 -37.07
N PRO A 175 22.31 -10.02 -36.29
CA PRO A 175 21.04 -9.49 -35.77
C PRO A 175 21.19 -8.25 -34.89
N THR A 176 22.27 -8.17 -34.10
CA THR A 176 22.52 -7.04 -33.19
C THR A 176 22.88 -5.80 -33.99
N LEU A 177 23.83 -5.92 -34.92
CA LEU A 177 24.25 -4.83 -35.79
C LEU A 177 23.10 -4.39 -36.70
N SER A 178 22.34 -5.33 -37.28
CA SER A 178 21.17 -5.04 -38.11
C SER A 178 20.15 -4.15 -37.39
N SER A 179 19.85 -4.48 -36.13
CA SER A 179 18.89 -3.72 -35.31
C SER A 179 19.34 -2.29 -35.00
N HIS A 180 20.65 -2.01 -35.04
CA HIS A 180 21.22 -0.70 -34.71
C HIS A 180 21.79 0.05 -35.92
N ALA A 181 21.90 -0.60 -37.09
CA ALA A 181 22.62 -0.07 -38.26
C ALA A 181 22.09 1.30 -38.70
N ALA A 182 20.76 1.46 -38.76
CA ALA A 182 20.13 2.72 -39.15
C ALA A 182 20.46 3.87 -38.18
N ALA A 183 20.43 3.60 -36.86
CA ALA A 183 20.76 4.59 -35.84
C ALA A 183 22.24 4.98 -35.89
N ILE A 184 23.13 3.99 -36.05
CA ILE A 184 24.57 4.21 -36.20
C ILE A 184 24.84 5.08 -37.44
N LEU A 185 24.23 4.75 -38.58
CA LEU A 185 24.39 5.50 -39.82
C LEU A 185 23.90 6.95 -39.67
N ALA A 186 22.76 7.17 -39.01
CA ALA A 186 22.24 8.52 -38.75
C ALA A 186 23.20 9.36 -37.89
N ILE A 187 23.78 8.76 -36.83
CA ILE A 187 24.78 9.42 -35.99
C ILE A 187 26.04 9.76 -36.80
N ARG A 188 26.50 8.85 -37.65
CA ARG A 188 27.67 9.09 -38.51
C ARG A 188 27.43 10.22 -39.51
N LYS A 189 26.26 10.28 -40.15
CA LYS A 189 25.84 11.38 -41.04
C LYS A 189 25.84 12.72 -40.31
N LYS A 190 25.26 12.77 -39.10
CA LYS A 190 25.26 13.97 -38.26
C LYS A 190 26.67 14.45 -37.91
N ASN A 191 27.60 13.52 -37.73
CA ASN A 191 28.99 13.81 -37.36
C ASN A 191 29.93 14.01 -38.56
N GLY A 192 29.42 14.03 -39.80
CA GLY A 192 30.24 14.18 -41.01
C GLY A 192 31.16 12.99 -41.30
N LYS A 193 30.81 11.79 -40.82
CA LYS A 193 31.59 10.54 -40.95
C LYS A 193 30.94 9.50 -41.87
N ALA A 194 29.84 9.86 -42.53
CA ALA A 194 29.10 9.01 -43.46
C ALA A 194 29.13 9.62 -44.85
#